data_AF-A0A2A6EHF1-F1
#
_entry.id   AF-A0A2A6EHF1-F1
#
_cell.length_a   1.000
_cell.length_b   1.000
_cell.length_c   1.000
_cell.angle_alpha   90.00
_cell.angle_beta   90.00
_cell.angle_gamma   90.00
#
_symmetry.space_group_name_H-M   'P 1'
#
loop_
_entity.id
_entity.type
_entity.pdbx_description
1 polymer ?
#
loop_
_entity_poly.entity_id
_entity_poly.type
_entity_poly.pdbx_seq_one_letter_code
_entity_poly.pdbx_strand_id
1 'polypeptide(L)'
;MHHELSIREAQKLIDKWIHEYGVRYFSELTNMACLTEEVGELARVMARTYGDQSFKEGEKHNIGEEMADILWVLMCLANQTGVDLTAELQKSFDKKTTRDKDRHKQNKKLTQAETPKNTEELQ
;
A
#
# COMPACT_ATOMS: atom_id res chain seq x y z
N MET A 1 -14.32 2.05 -24.69
CA MET A 1 -13.93 0.99 -23.74
C MET A 1 -12.90 1.60 -22.80
N HIS A 2 -13.14 1.57 -21.49
CA HIS A 2 -12.13 1.97 -20.52
C HIS A 2 -11.08 0.85 -20.45
N HIS A 3 -9.82 1.19 -20.68
CA HIS A 3 -8.71 0.27 -20.46
C HIS A 3 -8.37 0.32 -18.98
N GLU A 4 -8.54 -0.81 -18.28
CA GLU A 4 -8.16 -0.95 -16.88
C GLU A 4 -6.69 -1.39 -16.79
N LEU A 5 -5.94 -0.78 -15.87
CA LEU A 5 -4.54 -1.08 -15.66
C LEU A 5 -4.39 -2.33 -14.77
N SER A 6 -3.86 -3.42 -15.32
CA SER A 6 -3.50 -4.60 -14.53
C SER A 6 -2.15 -4.42 -13.80
N ILE A 7 -1.90 -5.21 -12.75
CA ILE A 7 -0.60 -5.22 -12.02
C ILE A 7 0.55 -5.54 -12.98
N ARG A 8 0.36 -6.51 -13.89
CA ARG A 8 1.36 -6.88 -14.88
C ARG A 8 1.66 -5.74 -15.86
N GLU A 9 0.63 -5.01 -16.29
CA GLU A 9 0.81 -3.83 -17.14
C GLU A 9 1.50 -2.71 -16.38
N ALA A 10 1.12 -2.47 -15.13
CA ALA A 10 1.78 -1.48 -14.27
C ALA A 10 3.27 -1.79 -14.09
N GLN A 11 3.65 -3.03 -13.80
CA GLN A 11 5.06 -3.46 -13.72
C GLN A 11 5.83 -3.13 -15.01
N LYS A 12 5.22 -3.37 -16.18
CA LYS A 12 5.83 -3.05 -17.49
C LYS A 12 5.92 -1.55 -17.76
N LEU A 13 4.90 -0.78 -17.39
CA LEU A 13 4.89 0.67 -17.58
C LEU A 13 5.95 1.34 -16.70
N ILE A 14 6.09 0.88 -15.45
CA ILE A 14 7.15 1.35 -14.55
C ILE A 14 8.52 0.98 -15.10
N ASP A 15 8.71 -0.26 -15.56
CA ASP A 15 9.98 -0.68 -16.15
C ASP A 15 10.37 0.19 -17.34
N LYS A 16 9.41 0.43 -18.24
CA LYS A 16 9.62 1.34 -19.37
C LYS A 16 9.98 2.74 -18.90
N TRP A 17 9.24 3.30 -17.94
CA TRP A 17 9.47 4.65 -17.43
C TRP A 17 10.86 4.78 -16.79
N ILE A 18 11.29 3.79 -16.01
CA ILE A 18 12.61 3.79 -15.35
C ILE A 18 13.74 3.78 -16.38
N HIS A 19 13.60 3.03 -17.48
CA HIS A 19 14.62 3.02 -18.53
C HIS A 19 14.57 4.25 -19.44
N GLU A 20 13.38 4.84 -19.64
CA GLU A 20 13.20 6.02 -20.49
C GLU A 20 13.62 7.32 -19.78
N TYR A 21 13.23 7.48 -18.51
CA TYR A 21 13.42 8.71 -17.74
C TYR A 21 14.35 8.54 -16.54
N GLY A 22 14.33 7.38 -15.89
CA GLY A 22 15.13 7.09 -14.69
C GLY A 22 16.57 6.65 -14.95
N VAL A 23 16.98 6.50 -16.21
CA VAL A 23 18.28 5.96 -16.68
C VAL A 23 18.47 4.47 -16.35
N ARG A 24 18.24 4.07 -15.10
CA ARG A 24 18.25 2.70 -14.58
C ARG A 24 17.54 2.66 -13.23
N TYR A 25 17.22 1.45 -12.75
CA TYR A 25 16.85 1.30 -11.35
C TYR A 25 17.98 1.70 -10.41
N PHE A 26 17.63 2.17 -9.21
CA PHE A 26 18.56 2.22 -8.08
C PHE A 26 19.04 0.81 -7.67
N SER A 27 19.91 0.69 -6.67
CA SER A 27 20.19 -0.64 -6.10
C SER A 27 18.96 -1.18 -5.35
N GLU A 28 18.88 -2.50 -5.15
CA GLU A 28 17.81 -3.13 -4.37
C GLU A 28 17.76 -2.57 -2.94
N LEU A 29 18.92 -2.32 -2.32
CA LEU A 29 19.00 -1.73 -0.98
C LEU A 29 18.53 -0.28 -0.97
N THR A 30 18.83 0.49 -2.01
CA THR A 30 18.33 1.86 -2.15
C THR A 30 16.81 1.87 -2.30
N ASN A 31 16.26 1.03 -3.18
CA ASN A 31 14.81 0.94 -3.34
C ASN A 31 14.12 0.39 -2.08
N MET A 32 14.80 -0.44 -1.27
CA MET A 32 14.30 -0.87 0.04
C MET A 32 14.23 0.30 1.05
N ALA A 33 15.23 1.19 1.02
CA ALA A 33 15.22 2.41 1.82
C ALA A 33 14.08 3.34 1.38
N CYS A 34 13.94 3.59 0.07
CA CYS A 34 12.84 4.38 -0.48
C CYS A 34 11.48 3.77 -0.11
N LEU A 35 11.30 2.45 -0.24
CA LEU A 35 10.05 1.79 0.15
C LEU A 35 9.72 2.04 1.63
N THR A 36 10.73 2.03 2.50
CA THR A 36 10.55 2.31 3.93
C THR A 36 10.19 3.78 4.19
N GLU A 37 10.76 4.69 3.41
CA GLU A 37 10.41 6.12 3.42
C GLU A 37 8.94 6.32 3.06
N GLU A 38 8.47 5.77 1.93
CA GLU A 38 7.06 5.90 1.51
C GLU A 38 6.08 5.28 2.52
N VAL A 39 6.46 4.17 3.16
CA VAL A 39 5.67 3.60 4.26
C VAL A 39 5.61 4.54 5.46
N GLY A 40 6.69 5.25 5.75
CA GLY A 40 6.73 6.27 6.81
C GLY A 40 5.84 7.48 6.50
N GLU A 41 5.84 7.92 5.23
CA GLU A 41 4.95 8.97 4.71
C GLU A 41 3.48 8.57 4.90
N LEU A 42 3.10 7.37 4.44
CA LEU A 42 1.75 6.83 4.64
C LEU A 42 1.40 6.72 6.13
N ALA A 43 2.32 6.21 6.96
CA ALA A 43 2.08 6.07 8.40
C ALA A 43 1.79 7.43 9.06
N ARG A 44 2.52 8.48 8.66
CA ARG A 44 2.31 9.85 9.13
C ARG A 44 0.92 10.37 8.75
N VAL A 45 0.48 10.15 7.49
CA VAL A 45 -0.86 10.57 7.05
C VAL A 45 -1.97 9.78 7.77
N MET A 46 -1.79 8.47 7.93
CA MET A 46 -2.74 7.62 8.65
C MET A 46 -2.88 8.02 10.13
N ALA A 47 -1.75 8.28 10.82
CA ALA A 47 -1.74 8.66 12.23
C ALA A 47 -2.46 10.00 12.49
N ARG A 48 -2.45 10.91 11.50
CA ARG A 48 -3.15 12.19 11.60
C ARG A 48 -4.60 12.15 11.10
N THR A 49 -4.89 11.26 10.15
CA THR A 49 -6.26 11.11 9.61
C THR A 49 -7.15 10.28 10.54
N TYR A 50 -6.60 9.22 11.13
CA TYR A 50 -7.36 8.23 11.90
C TYR A 50 -6.84 8.00 13.31
N GLY A 51 -5.73 8.65 13.69
CA GLY A 51 -5.18 8.61 15.04
C GLY A 51 -5.32 9.95 15.76
N ASP A 52 -4.62 10.09 16.88
CA ASP A 52 -4.76 11.25 17.77
C ASP A 52 -3.83 12.43 17.42
N GLN A 53 -3.07 12.34 16.32
CA GLN A 53 -2.17 13.41 15.90
C GLN A 53 -2.92 14.44 15.04
N SER A 54 -2.55 15.72 15.17
CA SER A 54 -3.15 16.78 14.34
C SER A 54 -2.28 17.12 13.13
N PHE A 55 -2.93 17.51 12.04
CA PHE A 55 -2.28 18.15 10.90
C PHE A 55 -1.84 19.57 11.24
N LYS A 56 -0.78 20.05 10.58
CA LYS A 56 -0.41 21.46 10.64
C LYS A 56 -1.37 22.28 9.77
N GLU A 57 -1.52 23.56 10.10
CA GLU A 57 -2.35 24.46 9.29
C GLU A 57 -1.82 24.54 7.84
N GLY A 58 -2.72 24.34 6.88
CA GLY A 58 -2.38 24.35 5.45
C GLY A 58 -1.68 23.09 4.94
N GLU A 59 -1.48 22.07 5.77
CA GLU A 59 -0.93 20.78 5.31
C GLU A 59 -1.93 20.11 4.36
N LYS A 60 -1.48 19.77 3.14
CA LYS A 60 -2.23 18.95 2.19
C LYS A 60 -1.63 17.55 2.22
N HIS A 61 -2.48 16.55 2.26
CA HIS A 61 -2.08 15.15 2.39
C HIS A 61 -3.12 14.27 1.72
N ASN A 62 -2.66 13.26 1.00
CA ASN A 62 -3.50 12.36 0.25
C ASN A 62 -3.03 10.92 0.46
N ILE A 63 -3.82 10.14 1.21
CA ILE A 63 -3.54 8.72 1.47
C ILE A 63 -3.33 7.93 0.17
N GLY A 64 -4.07 8.27 -0.89
CA GLY A 64 -3.97 7.58 -2.17
C GLY A 64 -2.64 7.83 -2.90
N GLU A 65 -2.02 8.99 -2.68
CA GLU A 65 -0.70 9.33 -3.22
C GLU A 65 0.37 8.46 -2.54
N GLU A 66 0.40 8.44 -1.22
CA GLU A 66 1.35 7.63 -0.45
C GLU A 66 1.22 6.13 -0.75
N MET A 67 -0.02 5.64 -0.91
CA MET A 67 -0.25 4.24 -1.31
C MET A 67 0.26 3.95 -2.73
N ALA A 68 0.16 4.92 -3.64
CA ALA A 68 0.66 4.78 -5.00
C ALA A 68 2.20 4.79 -5.03
N ASP A 69 2.85 5.64 -4.21
CA ASP A 69 4.32 5.69 -4.12
C ASP A 69 4.90 4.40 -3.53
N ILE A 70 4.28 3.85 -2.48
CA ILE A 70 4.61 2.51 -1.97
C ILE A 70 4.50 1.46 -3.08
N LEU A 71 3.39 1.48 -3.84
CA LEU A 71 3.17 0.51 -4.91
C LEU A 71 4.22 0.66 -6.02
N TRP A 72 4.60 1.90 -6.36
CA TRP A 72 5.61 2.20 -7.36
C TRP A 72 6.97 1.61 -6.98
N VAL A 73 7.45 1.90 -5.77
CA VAL A 73 8.76 1.41 -5.31
C VAL A 73 8.75 -0.11 -5.12
N LEU A 74 7.64 -0.69 -4.66
CA LEU A 74 7.47 -2.14 -4.58
C LEU A 74 7.54 -2.80 -5.97
N MET A 75 6.92 -2.20 -6.99
CA MET A 75 7.01 -2.70 -8.36
C MET A 75 8.42 -2.55 -8.93
N CYS A 76 9.16 -1.49 -8.60
CA CYS A 76 10.58 -1.37 -8.94
C CYS A 76 11.38 -2.55 -8.38
N LEU A 77 11.24 -2.85 -7.09
CA LEU A 77 11.91 -4.01 -6.46
C LEU A 77 11.51 -5.33 -7.11
N ALA A 78 10.22 -5.52 -7.40
CA ALA A 78 9.75 -6.72 -8.05
C ALA A 78 10.37 -6.90 -9.44
N ASN A 79 10.42 -5.84 -10.25
CA ASN A 79 11.04 -5.88 -11.56
C ASN A 79 12.54 -6.21 -11.49
N GLN A 80 13.27 -5.56 -10.57
CA GLN A 80 14.71 -5.80 -10.37
C GLN A 80 15.03 -7.24 -9.95
N THR A 81 14.15 -7.83 -9.13
CA THR A 81 14.35 -9.18 -8.58
C THR A 81 13.67 -10.29 -9.39
N GLY A 82 13.02 -9.94 -10.50
CA GLY A 82 12.32 -10.90 -11.37
C GLY A 82 11.02 -11.46 -10.80
N VAL A 83 10.39 -10.76 -9.84
CA VAL A 83 9.13 -11.16 -9.21
C VAL A 83 7.93 -10.71 -10.04
N ASP A 84 7.06 -11.67 -10.38
CA ASP A 84 5.75 -11.40 -10.99
C ASP A 84 4.71 -11.18 -9.88
N LEU A 85 4.38 -9.91 -9.61
CA LEU A 85 3.45 -9.55 -8.54
C LEU A 85 2.02 -10.03 -8.81
N THR A 86 1.64 -10.18 -10.08
CA THR A 86 0.31 -10.73 -10.42
C THR A 86 0.24 -12.19 -9.98
N ALA A 87 1.28 -12.97 -10.28
CA ALA A 87 1.35 -14.36 -9.89
C ALA A 87 1.45 -14.53 -8.36
N GLU A 88 2.31 -13.75 -7.68
CA GLU A 88 2.47 -13.85 -6.23
C GLU A 88 1.23 -13.37 -5.45
N LEU A 89 0.50 -12.38 -5.96
CA LEU A 89 -0.76 -11.96 -5.37
C LEU A 89 -1.83 -13.05 -5.52
N GLN A 90 -1.93 -13.69 -6.69
CA GLN A 90 -2.86 -14.82 -6.89
C GLN A 90 -2.56 -15.97 -5.92
N LYS A 91 -1.28 -16.37 -5.79
CA LYS A 91 -0.85 -17.39 -4.80
C LYS A 91 -1.23 -16.99 -3.37
N SER A 92 -1.10 -15.71 -3.03
CA SER A 92 -1.49 -15.20 -1.71
C SER A 92 -2.99 -15.31 -1.46
N PHE A 93 -3.84 -15.05 -2.46
CA PHE A 93 -5.28 -15.26 -2.35
C PHE A 93 -5.60 -16.74 -2.11
N ASP A 94 -5.02 -17.65 -2.88
CA ASP A 94 -5.28 -19.09 -2.76
C ASP A 94 -4.87 -19.60 -1.37
N LYS A 95 -3.70 -19.16 -0.88
CA LYS A 95 -3.18 -19.52 0.45
C LYS A 95 -4.05 -18.98 1.59
N LYS A 96 -4.43 -17.69 1.55
CA LYS A 96 -5.27 -17.07 2.59
C LYS A 96 -6.68 -17.63 2.57
N THR A 97 -7.26 -17.87 1.40
CA THR A 97 -8.60 -18.45 1.25
C THR A 97 -8.65 -19.87 1.80
N THR A 98 -7.62 -20.67 1.57
CA THR A 98 -7.57 -22.07 2.06
C THR A 98 -7.32 -22.13 3.57
N ARG A 99 -6.38 -21.33 4.09
CA ARG A 99 -5.96 -21.40 5.50
C ARG A 99 -6.91 -20.67 6.45
N ASP A 100 -7.48 -19.55 6.03
CA ASP A 100 -8.14 -18.59 6.93
C ASP A 100 -9.67 -18.53 6.73
N LYS A 101 -10.25 -19.46 5.94
CA LYS A 101 -11.69 -19.53 5.59
C LYS A 101 -12.62 -19.39 6.80
N ASP A 102 -12.25 -20.02 7.92
CA ASP A 102 -13.08 -20.07 9.13
C ASP A 102 -12.54 -19.23 10.29
N ARG A 103 -11.24 -18.86 10.26
CA ARG A 103 -10.56 -18.21 11.40
C ARG A 103 -11.07 -16.80 11.69
N HIS A 104 -11.29 -15.99 10.65
CA HIS A 104 -11.73 -14.60 10.84
C HIS A 104 -13.24 -14.48 11.01
N LYS A 105 -14.03 -15.33 10.31
CA LYS A 105 -15.49 -15.35 10.42
C LYS A 105 -15.98 -15.70 11.83
N GLN A 106 -15.20 -16.48 12.57
CA GLN A 106 -15.52 -16.87 13.94
C GLN A 106 -14.88 -15.96 15.00
N ASN A 107 -14.08 -14.96 14.60
CA ASN A 107 -13.42 -14.08 15.54
C ASN A 107 -14.41 -13.03 16.07
N LYS A 108 -14.87 -13.20 17.32
CA LYS A 108 -15.79 -12.29 18.00
C LYS A 108 -15.30 -10.84 18.08
N LYS A 109 -13.97 -10.62 18.10
CA LYS A 109 -13.38 -9.26 18.09
C LYS A 109 -13.58 -8.54 16.75
N LEU A 110 -13.83 -9.27 15.67
CA LEU A 110 -14.05 -8.73 14.32
C LEU A 110 -15.53 -8.72 13.93
N THR A 111 -16.40 -9.42 14.68
CA THR A 111 -17.83 -9.54 14.38
C THR A 111 -18.74 -8.79 15.35
N GLN A 112 -18.24 -8.37 16.51
CA GLN A 112 -18.92 -7.38 17.34
C GLN A 112 -18.55 -5.99 16.82
N ALA A 113 -19.52 -5.29 16.23
CA ALA A 113 -19.34 -3.88 15.89
C ALA A 113 -18.94 -3.12 17.15
N GLU A 114 -17.80 -2.43 17.13
CA GLU A 114 -17.45 -1.51 18.18
C GLU A 114 -18.55 -0.44 18.25
N THR A 115 -19.30 -0.41 19.34
CA THR A 115 -20.23 0.68 19.61
C THR A 115 -19.41 1.97 19.61
N PRO A 116 -19.71 2.98 18.76
CA PRO A 116 -18.94 4.21 18.75
C PRO A 116 -18.96 4.81 20.16
N LYS A 117 -17.78 5.10 20.71
CA LYS A 117 -17.66 5.86 21.96
C LYS A 117 -18.25 7.25 21.68
N ASN A 118 -19.30 7.62 22.42
CA ASN A 118 -19.93 8.94 22.34
C ASN A 118 -18.86 10.05 22.38
N THR A 119 -18.80 10.85 21.33
CA THR A 119 -17.93 12.02 21.20
C THR A 119 -18.56 13.29 21.81
N GLU A 120 -19.36 13.17 22.87
CA GLU A 120 -20.09 14.31 23.47
C GLU A 120 -19.33 15.05 24.59
N GLU A 121 -18.05 14.75 24.84
CA GLU A 121 -17.25 15.52 25.80
C GLU A 121 -16.02 16.12 25.13
N LEU A 122 -16.21 17.17 24.32
CA LEU A 122 -15.22 18.23 24.07
C LEU A 122 -15.98 19.52 23.72
N GLN A 123 -16.43 20.21 24.76
CA GLN A 123 -16.67 21.67 24.74
C GLN A 123 -15.34 22.41 24.84
#